data_AF-Q5C3Y4-F1
#
_entry.id   AF-Q5C3Y4-F1
#
_cell.length_a   1.000
_cell.length_b   1.000
_cell.length_c   1.000
_cell.angle_alpha   90.00
_cell.angle_beta   90.00
_cell.angle_gamma   90.00
#
_symmetry.space_group_name_H-M   'P 1'
#
loop_
_entity.id
_entity.type
_entity.pdbx_description
1 polymer ?
#
loop_
_entity_poly.entity_id
_entity_poly.type
_entity_poly.pdbx_seq_one_letter_code
_entity_poly.pdbx_strand_id
1 'polypeptide(L)'
;MDTDLYDEFGNYIGPDLLSDEEVEDDLDSITDNAPDDEDIVQDSVNHIEPNVEVQEESLAIILHEDKKYYPSALEVYGPEVETLVQEEDAQPLTQPLIEPIRRKKFAYTEASIPTTTYNPEFLADLMDCPGLIRNVVLCGHLHHGKTSFMDCLIELTHPDFEAKEDKNLRYTDFL
;
A
#
# COMPACT_ATOMS: atom_id res chain seq x y z
N MET A 1 -13.51 46.77 9.63
CA MET A 1 -12.50 45.81 10.13
C MET A 1 -11.22 46.23 9.46
N ASP A 2 -10.36 46.94 10.20
CA ASP A 2 -9.15 47.55 9.64
C ASP A 2 -8.14 46.44 9.36
N THR A 3 -7.99 46.09 8.08
CA THR A 3 -7.17 44.96 7.58
C THR A 3 -5.67 45.18 7.74
N ASP A 4 -5.24 46.38 8.15
CA ASP A 4 -3.84 46.77 8.16
C ASP A 4 -3.14 46.47 9.50
N LEU A 5 -3.89 46.01 10.51
CA LEU A 5 -3.37 45.67 11.84
C LEU A 5 -3.07 44.17 12.02
N TYR A 6 -3.32 43.36 11.00
CA TYR A 6 -3.11 41.92 10.99
C TYR A 6 -2.36 41.48 9.73
N ASP A 7 -1.37 40.60 9.88
CA ASP A 7 -0.65 39.98 8.76
C ASP A 7 -1.53 38.94 8.03
N GLU A 8 -1.14 38.51 6.82
CA GLU A 8 -1.85 37.54 5.97
C GLU A 8 -2.07 36.17 6.63
N PHE A 9 -1.39 35.89 7.73
CA PHE A 9 -1.56 34.71 8.58
C PHE A 9 -2.47 34.92 9.79
N GLY A 10 -3.07 36.12 9.96
CA GLY A 10 -4.01 36.43 11.04
C GLY A 10 -3.37 36.84 12.37
N ASN A 11 -2.05 37.07 12.40
CA ASN A 11 -1.33 37.56 13.58
C ASN A 11 -1.45 39.09 13.69
N TYR A 12 -1.67 39.61 14.90
CA TYR A 12 -1.73 41.05 15.14
C TYR A 12 -0.33 41.66 15.02
N ILE A 13 -0.18 42.62 14.09
CA ILE A 13 1.06 43.37 13.81
C ILE A 13 0.89 44.88 14.09
N GLY A 14 -0.23 45.25 14.73
CA GLY A 14 -0.52 46.61 15.13
C GLY A 14 0.36 47.09 16.31
N PRO A 15 0.34 48.39 16.63
CA PRO A 15 1.11 48.95 17.73
C PRO A 15 0.74 48.27 19.07
N ASP A 16 1.75 48.08 19.93
CA ASP A 16 1.64 47.40 21.22
C ASP A 16 0.46 47.98 22.02
N LEU A 17 -0.49 47.11 22.36
CA LEU A 17 -1.63 47.49 23.18
C LEU A 17 -1.10 47.80 24.59
N LEU A 18 -1.27 49.04 25.02
CA LEU A 18 -1.06 49.45 26.41
C LEU A 18 -2.18 48.84 27.27
N SER A 19 -2.07 47.56 27.62
CA SER A 19 -2.90 46.93 28.64
C SER A 19 -2.19 45.72 29.26
N ASP A 20 -1.84 45.92 30.55
CA ASP A 20 -1.34 45.01 31.59
C ASP A 20 0.13 44.54 31.54
N GLU A 21 0.92 45.40 32.19
CA GLU A 21 2.15 45.19 32.97
C GLU A 21 2.52 43.74 33.36
N GLU A 22 3.69 43.36 32.85
CA GLU A 22 4.73 42.46 33.38
C GLU A 22 4.58 41.95 34.82
N VAL A 23 4.77 40.63 35.00
CA VAL A 23 5.49 40.09 36.18
C VAL A 23 6.34 38.88 35.76
N GLU A 24 7.56 39.14 35.31
CA GLU A 24 8.69 38.24 35.58
C GLU A 24 9.16 38.57 37.00
N ASP A 25 9.34 37.58 37.88
CA ASP A 25 10.42 37.64 38.86
C ASP A 25 10.71 36.31 39.57
N ASP A 26 12.01 36.17 39.84
CA ASP A 26 12.79 35.03 40.26
C ASP A 26 12.69 34.66 41.76
N LEU A 27 13.20 33.44 42.00
CA LEU A 27 13.84 32.86 43.19
C LEU A 27 13.96 33.61 44.54
N ASP A 28 13.84 32.78 45.59
CA ASP A 28 14.49 32.83 46.91
C ASP A 28 14.02 33.85 47.96
N SER A 29 13.34 33.35 49.01
CA SER A 29 13.86 33.25 50.41
C SER A 29 12.79 33.28 51.52
N ILE A 30 12.80 32.21 52.35
CA ILE A 30 12.75 32.17 53.84
C ILE A 30 11.65 33.02 54.53
N THR A 31 10.65 32.47 55.23
CA THR A 31 10.70 31.96 56.62
C THR A 31 9.33 31.43 57.03
N ASP A 32 9.24 30.30 57.76
CA ASP A 32 8.54 30.27 59.05
C ASP A 32 8.89 29.03 59.89
N ASN A 33 9.15 29.28 61.17
CA ASN A 33 9.60 28.34 62.20
C ASN A 33 8.43 27.55 62.83
N ALA A 34 8.53 26.20 62.86
CA ALA A 34 8.41 25.21 63.96
C ALA A 34 7.52 25.49 65.23
N PRO A 35 7.17 24.48 66.09
CA PRO A 35 7.01 23.01 65.92
C PRO A 35 5.84 22.34 66.74
N ASP A 36 5.63 21.03 66.48
CA ASP A 36 5.35 19.84 67.34
C ASP A 36 4.22 19.71 68.40
N ASP A 37 3.56 18.53 68.33
CA ASP A 37 3.37 17.47 69.36
C ASP A 37 1.95 16.91 69.66
N GLU A 38 1.85 15.59 69.36
CA GLU A 38 1.33 14.45 70.13
C GLU A 38 -0.19 14.17 70.42
N ASP A 39 -0.51 12.89 70.16
CA ASP A 39 -1.42 11.96 70.88
C ASP A 39 -2.94 11.83 70.60
N ILE A 40 -3.25 10.79 69.81
CA ILE A 40 -4.17 9.65 70.04
C ILE A 40 -5.31 9.83 71.07
N VAL A 41 -6.58 9.78 70.61
CA VAL A 41 -7.61 8.89 71.23
C VAL A 41 -8.78 8.56 70.28
N GLN A 42 -9.08 7.28 70.33
CA GLN A 42 -10.08 6.46 69.69
C GLN A 42 -11.46 6.65 70.35
N ASP A 43 -12.53 6.93 69.58
CA ASP A 43 -13.84 6.41 69.96
C ASP A 43 -14.81 6.15 68.79
N SER A 44 -15.59 5.13 69.03
CA SER A 44 -16.36 4.23 68.18
C SER A 44 -17.73 4.77 67.74
N VAL A 45 -18.02 4.51 66.47
CA VAL A 45 -19.29 4.04 65.88
C VAL A 45 -20.55 4.27 66.71
N ASN A 46 -21.36 5.25 66.30
CA ASN A 46 -22.82 5.21 66.48
C ASN A 46 -23.49 5.24 65.10
N HIS A 47 -23.89 4.04 64.64
CA HIS A 47 -24.80 3.84 63.53
C HIS A 47 -26.16 4.50 63.83
N ILE A 48 -26.48 5.57 63.11
CA ILE A 48 -27.86 6.04 62.93
C ILE A 48 -28.12 6.00 61.44
N GLU A 49 -28.96 5.04 61.03
CA GLU A 49 -29.41 4.84 59.66
C GLU A 49 -30.03 6.12 59.07
N PRO A 50 -29.55 6.65 57.93
CA PRO A 50 -30.33 7.57 57.14
C PRO A 50 -31.17 6.74 56.16
N ASN A 51 -32.45 6.53 56.48
CA ASN A 51 -33.42 6.00 55.53
C ASN A 51 -33.89 7.13 54.60
N VAL A 52 -32.98 7.61 53.76
CA VAL A 52 -33.28 8.44 52.59
C VAL A 52 -32.57 7.78 51.43
N GLU A 53 -33.33 7.09 50.58
CA GLU A 53 -32.88 6.66 49.26
C GLU A 53 -32.61 7.90 48.39
N VAL A 54 -31.49 8.58 48.68
CA VAL A 54 -30.83 9.40 47.68
C VAL A 54 -30.17 8.39 46.77
N GLN A 55 -30.71 8.23 45.56
CA GLN A 55 -29.91 7.68 44.47
C GLN A 55 -28.68 8.58 44.37
N GLU A 56 -27.57 8.12 44.96
CA GLU A 56 -26.26 8.69 44.73
C GLU A 56 -25.98 8.47 43.24
N GLU A 57 -26.42 9.41 42.41
CA GLU A 57 -25.76 9.66 41.14
C GLU A 57 -24.30 9.90 41.50
N SER A 58 -23.50 8.85 41.36
CA SER A 58 -22.06 8.92 41.55
C SER A 58 -21.55 10.07 40.70
N LEU A 59 -21.19 11.19 41.34
CA LEU A 59 -20.56 12.38 40.75
C LEU A 59 -19.13 12.04 40.31
N ALA A 60 -18.98 10.95 39.56
CA ALA A 60 -17.73 10.49 38.99
C ALA A 60 -17.33 11.49 37.90
N ILE A 61 -16.33 12.30 38.23
CA ILE A 61 -15.77 13.28 37.32
C ILE A 61 -15.14 12.53 36.14
N ILE A 62 -15.59 12.84 34.92
CA ILE A 62 -15.05 12.27 33.69
C ILE A 62 -13.86 13.14 33.27
N LEU A 63 -12.71 12.50 33.03
CA LEU A 63 -11.52 13.17 32.49
C LEU A 63 -11.81 13.71 31.08
N HIS A 64 -11.13 14.79 30.70
CA HIS A 64 -11.34 15.43 29.40
C HIS A 64 -11.00 14.52 28.20
N GLU A 65 -10.05 13.58 28.37
CA GLU A 65 -9.71 12.57 27.35
C GLU A 65 -10.80 11.51 27.16
N ASP A 66 -11.54 11.18 28.23
CA ASP A 66 -12.60 10.16 28.23
C ASP A 66 -14.00 10.72 27.93
N LYS A 67 -14.09 12.03 27.66
CA LYS A 67 -15.36 12.69 27.38
C LYS A 67 -15.90 12.22 26.03
N LYS A 68 -16.84 11.28 26.07
CA LYS A 68 -17.60 10.84 24.89
C LYS A 68 -18.58 11.93 24.48
N TYR A 69 -18.30 12.61 23.37
CA TYR A 69 -19.16 13.66 22.83
C TYR A 69 -20.34 13.13 22.01
N TYR A 70 -20.23 11.93 21.44
CA TYR A 70 -21.22 11.36 20.54
C TYR A 70 -21.63 9.94 20.99
N PRO A 71 -22.92 9.58 20.84
CA PRO A 71 -23.41 8.23 21.14
C PRO A 71 -22.82 7.19 20.18
N SER A 72 -22.81 5.93 20.60
CA SER A 72 -22.26 4.84 19.79
C SER A 72 -23.13 4.55 18.55
N ALA A 73 -22.52 4.06 17.46
CA ALA A 73 -23.24 3.78 16.22
C ALA A 73 -24.38 2.75 16.40
N LEU A 74 -24.21 1.81 17.32
CA LEU A 74 -25.20 0.78 17.66
C LEU A 74 -26.43 1.36 18.37
N GLU A 75 -26.26 2.40 19.18
CA GLU A 75 -27.37 3.10 19.83
C GLU A 75 -28.20 3.92 18.83
N VAL A 76 -27.56 4.47 17.79
CA VAL A 76 -28.24 5.30 16.79
C VAL A 76 -29.04 4.45 15.80
N TYR A 77 -28.46 3.34 15.31
CA TYR A 77 -29.08 2.51 14.26
C TYR A 77 -29.77 1.25 14.78
N GLY A 78 -29.43 0.77 15.97
CA GLY A 78 -29.98 -0.45 16.57
C GLY A 78 -29.28 -1.74 16.13
N PRO A 79 -29.61 -2.88 16.75
CA PRO A 79 -28.91 -4.17 16.56
C PRO A 79 -29.20 -4.87 15.22
N GLU A 80 -30.19 -4.41 14.45
CA GLU A 80 -30.56 -5.00 13.16
C GLU A 80 -29.67 -4.52 12.00
N VAL A 81 -28.88 -3.46 12.22
CA VAL A 81 -28.02 -2.84 11.20
C VAL A 81 -26.55 -3.07 11.56
N GLU A 82 -25.79 -3.67 10.63
CA GLU A 82 -24.36 -3.86 10.79
C GLU A 82 -23.61 -2.57 10.44
N THR A 83 -23.04 -1.92 11.45
CA THR A 83 -22.20 -0.73 11.29
C THR A 83 -20.74 -1.16 11.18
N LEU A 84 -20.16 -1.11 9.98
CA LEU A 84 -18.75 -1.38 9.72
C LEU A 84 -17.97 -0.07 9.62
N VAL A 85 -16.87 0.04 10.37
CA VAL A 85 -15.90 1.15 10.27
C VAL A 85 -14.66 0.61 9.57
N GLN A 86 -14.35 1.12 8.37
CA GLN A 86 -13.16 0.76 7.59
C GLN A 86 -12.28 2.01 7.45
N GLU A 87 -11.17 2.03 8.17
CA GLU A 87 -10.22 3.16 8.17
C GLU A 87 -9.20 3.04 7.03
N GLU A 88 -8.86 1.81 6.64
CA GLU A 88 -7.88 1.52 5.60
C GLU A 88 -8.48 0.72 4.45
N ASP A 89 -7.91 0.92 3.26
CA ASP A 89 -8.32 0.22 2.05
C ASP A 89 -7.94 -1.27 2.10
N ALA A 90 -8.85 -2.13 1.64
CA ALA A 90 -8.59 -3.58 1.56
C ALA A 90 -7.65 -3.98 0.40
N GLN A 91 -7.47 -3.11 -0.61
CA GLN A 91 -6.68 -3.39 -1.81
C GLN A 91 -5.67 -2.26 -2.03
N PRO A 92 -4.37 -2.57 -2.20
CA PRO A 92 -3.36 -1.55 -2.47
C PRO A 92 -3.54 -0.94 -3.87
N LEU A 93 -3.15 0.33 -4.02
CA LEU A 93 -3.19 1.07 -5.29
C LEU A 93 -2.42 0.41 -6.44
N THR A 94 -1.50 -0.52 -6.14
CA THR A 94 -0.73 -1.27 -7.14
C THR A 94 -1.55 -2.35 -7.84
N GLN A 95 -2.61 -2.85 -7.19
CA GLN A 95 -3.49 -3.87 -7.76
C GLN A 95 -4.67 -3.17 -8.43
N PRO A 96 -4.93 -3.43 -9.74
CA PRO A 96 -6.07 -2.84 -10.41
C PRO A 96 -7.39 -3.46 -9.94
N LEU A 97 -8.47 -2.68 -9.93
CA LEU A 97 -9.82 -3.17 -9.60
C LEU A 97 -10.36 -4.17 -10.65
N ILE A 98 -10.03 -3.96 -11.93
CA ILE A 98 -10.33 -4.90 -13.01
C ILE A 98 -9.00 -5.43 -13.53
N GLU A 99 -8.77 -6.73 -13.38
CA GLU A 99 -7.53 -7.34 -13.84
C GLU A 99 -7.43 -7.28 -15.38
N PRO A 100 -6.32 -6.74 -15.93
CA PRO A 100 -6.11 -6.75 -17.37
C PRO A 100 -5.81 -8.16 -17.86
N ILE A 101 -6.14 -8.44 -19.11
CA ILE A 101 -5.85 -9.74 -19.73
C ILE A 101 -4.33 -9.88 -19.94
N ARG A 102 -3.66 -10.65 -19.08
CA ARG A 102 -2.21 -10.90 -19.16
C ARG A 102 -1.94 -12.17 -19.98
N ARG A 103 -1.28 -12.03 -21.14
CA ARG A 103 -0.78 -13.18 -21.92
C ARG A 103 0.66 -13.49 -21.52
N LYS A 104 0.87 -14.58 -20.77
CA LYS A 104 2.21 -15.05 -20.40
C LYS A 104 2.80 -15.87 -21.56
N LYS A 105 3.55 -15.21 -22.45
CA LYS A 105 4.35 -15.86 -23.50
C LYS A 105 5.84 -15.69 -23.16
N PHE A 106 6.48 -16.77 -22.74
CA PHE A 106 7.90 -16.78 -22.35
C PHE A 106 8.83 -17.20 -23.48
N ALA A 107 8.28 -17.90 -24.47
CA ALA A 107 8.95 -18.23 -25.71
C ALA A 107 8.07 -17.77 -26.87
N TYR A 108 8.70 -17.40 -27.97
CA TYR A 108 7.96 -17.16 -29.20
C TYR A 108 7.45 -18.51 -29.72
N THR A 109 6.15 -18.63 -29.84
CA THR A 109 5.48 -19.79 -30.43
C THR A 109 4.52 -19.27 -31.47
N GLU A 110 4.70 -19.71 -32.70
CA GLU A 110 3.78 -19.41 -33.79
C GLU A 110 2.53 -20.26 -33.63
N ALA A 111 1.36 -19.62 -33.79
CA ALA A 111 0.08 -20.32 -33.71
C ALA A 111 -0.28 -21.05 -35.01
N SER A 112 0.36 -20.66 -36.11
CA SER A 112 0.13 -21.19 -37.46
C SER A 112 1.43 -21.67 -38.06
N ILE A 113 1.37 -22.75 -38.82
CA ILE A 113 2.50 -23.26 -39.59
C ILE A 113 2.77 -22.26 -40.72
N PRO A 114 4.00 -21.73 -40.86
CA PRO A 114 4.34 -20.81 -41.94
C PRO A 114 4.27 -21.50 -43.31
N THR A 115 4.17 -20.70 -44.38
CA THR A 115 4.18 -21.25 -45.73
C THR A 115 5.58 -21.74 -46.09
N THR A 116 5.66 -22.90 -46.71
CA THR A 116 6.92 -23.55 -47.14
C THR A 116 6.96 -23.68 -48.65
N THR A 117 8.16 -23.74 -49.22
CA THR A 117 8.37 -24.01 -50.66
C THR A 117 7.98 -25.44 -51.04
N TYR A 118 8.06 -26.38 -50.10
CA TYR A 118 7.61 -27.77 -50.27
C TYR A 118 6.20 -27.97 -49.71
N ASN A 119 5.49 -28.99 -50.20
CA ASN A 119 4.19 -29.39 -49.65
C ASN A 119 4.39 -30.14 -48.32
N PRO A 120 3.70 -29.79 -47.22
CA PRO A 120 3.77 -30.55 -45.96
C PRO A 120 3.47 -32.05 -46.10
N GLU A 121 2.62 -32.46 -47.04
CA GLU A 121 2.37 -33.88 -47.32
C GLU A 121 3.62 -34.60 -47.81
N PHE A 122 4.42 -33.94 -48.65
CA PHE A 122 5.68 -34.50 -49.14
C PHE A 122 6.71 -34.69 -48.02
N LEU A 123 6.72 -33.80 -47.02
CA LEU A 123 7.57 -33.99 -45.85
C LEU A 123 7.12 -35.20 -45.02
N ALA A 124 5.81 -35.42 -44.86
CA ALA A 124 5.26 -36.58 -44.17
C ALA A 124 5.64 -37.89 -44.88
N ASP A 125 5.54 -37.95 -46.21
CA ASP A 125 5.95 -39.12 -47.00
C ASP A 125 7.45 -39.43 -46.87
N LEU A 126 8.29 -38.40 -46.74
CA LEU A 126 9.73 -38.57 -46.49
C LEU A 126 10.02 -39.15 -45.09
N MET A 127 9.16 -38.89 -44.10
CA MET A 127 9.32 -39.43 -42.74
C MET A 127 9.12 -40.95 -42.68
N ASP A 128 8.33 -41.52 -43.60
CA ASP A 128 8.14 -42.97 -43.71
C ASP A 128 9.35 -43.70 -44.33
N CYS A 129 10.27 -42.95 -44.96
CA CYS A 129 11.45 -43.47 -45.62
C CYS A 129 12.73 -43.16 -44.80
N PRO A 130 13.10 -43.98 -43.80
CA PRO A 130 14.23 -43.68 -42.91
C PRO A 130 15.59 -43.59 -43.61
N GLY A 131 15.73 -44.14 -44.82
CA GLY A 131 16.96 -44.01 -45.63
C GLY A 131 17.20 -42.60 -46.18
N LEU A 132 16.17 -41.76 -46.27
CA LEU A 132 16.26 -40.38 -46.77
C LEU A 132 16.42 -39.35 -45.65
N ILE A 133 16.12 -39.74 -44.40
CA ILE A 133 16.21 -38.86 -43.24
C ILE A 133 17.66 -38.76 -42.75
N ARG A 134 18.11 -37.55 -42.41
CA ARG A 134 19.43 -37.30 -41.82
C ARG A 134 19.27 -36.49 -40.53
N ASN A 135 19.70 -37.07 -39.41
CA ASN A 135 19.74 -36.39 -38.12
C ASN A 135 21.09 -35.68 -37.98
N VAL A 136 21.09 -34.35 -38.03
CA VAL A 136 22.30 -33.51 -38.00
C VAL A 136 22.24 -32.58 -36.79
N VAL A 137 23.37 -32.40 -36.11
CA VAL A 137 23.52 -31.45 -34.99
C VAL A 137 24.52 -30.38 -35.38
N LEU A 138 24.14 -29.10 -35.23
CA LEU A 138 25.02 -27.95 -35.45
C LEU A 138 25.68 -27.56 -34.13
N CYS A 139 26.95 -27.96 -33.94
CA CYS A 139 27.75 -27.63 -32.75
C CYS A 139 28.94 -26.75 -33.10
N GLY A 140 29.41 -25.94 -32.14
CA GLY A 140 30.50 -24.99 -32.34
C GLY A 140 30.57 -23.95 -31.22
N HIS A 141 31.63 -23.16 -31.18
CA HIS A 141 31.89 -22.18 -30.13
C HIS A 141 30.89 -21.01 -30.13
N LEU A 142 30.87 -20.23 -29.04
CA LEU A 142 29.93 -19.12 -28.85
C LEU A 142 30.02 -18.11 -30.02
N HIS A 143 28.87 -17.63 -30.49
CA HIS A 143 28.76 -16.68 -31.60
C HIS A 143 29.41 -17.08 -32.94
N HIS A 144 29.67 -18.36 -33.19
CA HIS A 144 30.14 -18.85 -34.50
C HIS A 144 29.02 -18.93 -35.57
N GLY A 145 27.91 -18.21 -35.40
CA GLY A 145 26.85 -18.13 -36.42
C GLY A 145 26.02 -19.41 -36.62
N LYS A 146 25.99 -20.34 -35.66
CA LYS A 146 25.21 -21.58 -35.76
C LYS A 146 23.72 -21.30 -35.98
N THR A 147 23.16 -20.37 -35.21
CA THR A 147 21.76 -19.96 -35.31
C THR A 147 21.51 -19.22 -36.61
N SER A 148 22.38 -18.27 -36.98
CA SER A 148 22.30 -17.56 -38.26
C SER A 148 22.38 -18.48 -39.49
N PHE A 149 23.17 -19.55 -39.42
CA PHE A 149 23.21 -20.56 -40.48
C PHE A 149 21.87 -21.30 -40.61
N MET A 150 21.24 -21.64 -39.47
CA MET A 150 19.90 -22.22 -39.47
C MET A 150 18.85 -21.23 -40.01
N ASP A 151 18.98 -19.94 -39.70
CA ASP A 151 18.11 -18.89 -40.23
C ASP A 151 18.20 -18.80 -41.76
N CYS A 152 19.39 -18.91 -42.34
CA CYS A 152 19.56 -18.95 -43.81
C CYS A 152 18.87 -20.16 -44.46
N LEU A 153 18.87 -21.33 -43.80
CA LEU A 153 18.14 -22.51 -44.31
C LEU A 153 16.63 -22.32 -44.25
N ILE A 154 16.15 -21.58 -43.25
CA ILE A 154 14.74 -21.28 -43.07
C ILE A 154 14.27 -20.25 -44.10
N GLU A 155 15.05 -19.19 -44.33
CA GLU A 155 14.82 -18.22 -45.41
C GLU A 155 14.68 -18.90 -46.77
N LEU A 156 15.53 -19.89 -47.07
CA LEU A 156 15.45 -20.64 -48.33
C LEU A 156 14.20 -21.55 -48.42
N THR A 157 13.68 -22.03 -47.30
CA THR A 157 12.55 -22.97 -47.27
C THR A 157 11.20 -22.30 -47.06
N HIS A 158 11.17 -21.07 -46.55
CA HIS A 158 9.95 -20.31 -46.25
C HIS A 158 10.00 -18.95 -46.96
N PRO A 159 9.29 -18.78 -48.09
CA PRO A 159 9.42 -17.59 -48.93
C PRO A 159 8.89 -16.31 -48.26
N ASP A 160 8.02 -16.44 -47.25
CA ASP A 160 7.49 -15.29 -46.51
C ASP A 160 8.53 -14.64 -45.58
N PHE A 161 9.64 -15.33 -45.30
CA PHE A 161 10.71 -14.84 -44.42
C PHE A 161 11.85 -14.23 -45.23
N GLU A 162 11.65 -13.03 -45.75
CA GLU A 162 12.74 -12.27 -46.35
C GLU A 162 13.50 -11.47 -45.29
N ALA A 163 14.83 -11.57 -45.29
CA ALA A 163 15.66 -10.67 -44.51
C ALA A 163 15.43 -9.21 -44.99
N LYS A 164 14.98 -8.33 -44.10
CA LYS A 164 14.94 -6.88 -44.40
C LYS A 164 16.35 -6.42 -44.71
N GLU A 165 16.51 -5.61 -45.76
CA GLU A 165 17.80 -5.07 -46.20
C GLU A 165 18.66 -4.61 -45.00
N ASP A 166 19.89 -5.12 -44.93
CA ASP A 166 20.90 -4.92 -43.87
C ASP A 166 20.63 -5.54 -42.48
N LYS A 167 19.64 -6.43 -42.31
CA LYS A 167 19.42 -7.13 -41.03
C LYS A 167 19.38 -8.65 -41.19
N ASN A 168 20.18 -9.34 -40.37
CA ASN A 168 20.13 -10.79 -40.27
C ASN A 168 18.72 -11.24 -39.82
N LEU A 169 18.16 -12.23 -40.50
CA LEU A 169 17.00 -12.97 -40.03
C LEU A 169 17.39 -13.64 -38.70
N ARG A 170 16.57 -13.44 -37.66
CA ARG A 170 16.75 -14.03 -36.32
C ARG A 170 15.56 -14.91 -35.99
N TYR A 171 15.27 -15.84 -36.87
CA TYR A 171 14.07 -16.67 -36.74
C TYR A 171 14.27 -17.73 -35.65
N THR A 172 15.46 -18.32 -35.53
CA THR A 172 15.75 -19.40 -34.57
C THR A 172 16.30 -18.92 -33.23
N ASP A 173 16.48 -17.60 -33.07
CA ASP A 173 16.83 -16.95 -31.82
C ASP A 173 15.58 -16.83 -30.91
N PHE A 174 15.09 -17.96 -30.39
CA PHE A 174 13.98 -17.99 -29.42
C PHE A 174 14.51 -18.12 -27.99
N LEU A 175 14.99 -17.01 -27.43
CA LEU A 175 15.24 -16.80 -26.00
C LEU A 175 14.83 -15.37 -25.60
#